data_AF-A0AAU2CGN1-F1
#
_entry.id   AF-A0AAU2CGN1-F1
#
_cell.length_a   1.000
_cell.length_b   1.000
_cell.length_c   1.000
_cell.angle_alpha   90.00
_cell.angle_beta   90.00
_cell.angle_gamma   90.00
#
_symmetry.space_group_name_H-M   'P 1'
#
loop_
_entity.id
_entity.type
_entity.pdbx_description
1 polymer ?
#
loop_
_entity_poly.entity_id
_entity_poly.type
_entity_poly.pdbx_seq_one_letter_code
_entity_poly.pdbx_strand_id
1 'polypeptide(L)'
;MSDNNDKITPDLMRRAVIAGGVGIAGTGLLAAAPASAATPPSSSGLHLQDLAVQKEVETVVLTERWARDMAKWDVMADQFHPDSLVDISWIRTTGPEFARLSRQSFEAGARSCHVLSPVLVHVNGRRATADTGMIIAGRVEVAGQIVCLTAYSRIVERLEKRSAGWRISELRTIYQFDSLAPVNPGDTFRLEPDRLAGYRPSYSALSYWVEDTRGAAAVRNDLPGVDRPETMKDLYEANNAWLAEGR
;
A
#
# COMPACT_ATOMS: atom_id res chain seq x y z
N MET A 1 34.82 -60.62 -4.01
CA MET A 1 35.92 -59.74 -4.48
C MET A 1 35.38 -59.01 -5.69
N SER A 2 34.57 -57.97 -5.48
CA SER A 2 34.95 -56.58 -5.18
C SER A 2 35.47 -55.84 -6.41
N ASP A 3 34.52 -55.18 -7.07
CA ASP A 3 34.55 -53.79 -7.55
C ASP A 3 35.89 -53.06 -7.54
N ASN A 4 36.28 -52.57 -8.71
CA ASN A 4 36.46 -51.13 -8.94
C ASN A 4 36.85 -50.93 -10.41
N ASN A 5 35.99 -50.29 -11.20
CA ASN A 5 36.45 -49.58 -12.38
C ASN A 5 35.89 -48.17 -12.33
N ASP A 6 36.77 -47.26 -11.93
CA ASP A 6 36.47 -45.93 -11.49
C ASP A 6 36.93 -44.93 -12.56
N LYS A 7 36.06 -43.93 -12.80
CA LYS A 7 36.34 -42.62 -13.41
C LYS A 7 36.38 -42.54 -14.94
N ILE A 8 35.24 -42.15 -15.51
CA ILE A 8 34.97 -40.81 -16.06
C ILE A 8 33.60 -40.88 -16.75
N THR A 9 32.59 -40.14 -16.26
CA THR A 9 31.38 -39.83 -17.04
C THR A 9 31.02 -38.34 -16.87
N PRO A 10 30.38 -37.72 -17.88
CA PRO A 10 30.25 -36.27 -17.96
C PRO A 10 28.97 -35.80 -17.28
N ASP A 11 29.11 -35.12 -16.13
CA ASP A 11 28.03 -34.39 -15.49
C ASP A 11 28.17 -32.88 -15.75
N LEU A 12 27.66 -32.46 -16.92
CA LEU A 12 27.49 -31.06 -17.29
C LEU A 12 26.01 -30.87 -17.69
N MET A 13 25.34 -29.92 -17.04
CA MET A 13 24.02 -29.32 -17.37
C MET A 13 22.73 -30.03 -16.92
N ARG A 14 22.10 -29.51 -15.84
CA ARG A 14 20.66 -29.61 -15.51
C ARG A 14 20.25 -28.27 -14.85
N ARG A 15 19.13 -27.59 -15.12
CA ARG A 15 17.83 -27.94 -15.74
C ARG A 15 17.04 -26.65 -16.05
N ALA A 16 16.34 -26.61 -17.19
CA ALA A 16 15.23 -25.69 -17.44
C ALA A 16 14.13 -26.37 -18.31
N VAL A 17 12.87 -26.01 -18.02
CA VAL A 17 11.63 -26.05 -18.85
C VAL A 17 10.71 -27.31 -18.87
N ILE A 18 9.55 -27.16 -18.18
CA ILE A 18 8.09 -27.39 -18.48
C ILE A 18 7.64 -28.52 -19.48
N ALA A 19 6.76 -29.45 -19.02
CA ALA A 19 5.37 -29.70 -19.49
C ALA A 19 4.76 -31.09 -19.10
N GLY A 20 3.56 -31.11 -18.48
CA GLY A 20 2.46 -32.08 -18.73
C GLY A 20 2.25 -33.34 -17.84
N GLY A 21 1.09 -33.43 -17.15
CA GLY A 21 0.33 -34.71 -17.05
C GLY A 21 0.07 -35.39 -15.68
N VAL A 22 -0.96 -34.90 -14.95
CA VAL A 22 -1.91 -35.58 -14.02
C VAL A 22 -1.42 -36.51 -12.88
N GLY A 23 -1.67 -36.05 -11.66
CA GLY A 23 -1.72 -36.84 -10.41
C GLY A 23 -2.12 -35.96 -9.22
N ILE A 24 -3.39 -35.56 -9.14
CA ILE A 24 -3.97 -34.72 -8.08
C ILE A 24 -4.33 -35.60 -6.87
N ALA A 25 -3.78 -35.29 -5.69
CA ALA A 25 -4.39 -35.61 -4.39
C ALA A 25 -3.80 -34.74 -3.26
N GLY A 26 -4.65 -33.95 -2.57
CA GLY A 26 -4.33 -33.43 -1.23
C GLY A 26 -4.15 -31.92 -1.05
N THR A 27 -5.05 -31.14 -1.64
CA THR A 27 -5.56 -29.81 -1.20
C THR A 27 -4.99 -29.18 0.08
N GLY A 28 -4.23 -28.11 -0.14
CA GLY A 28 -3.99 -27.01 0.80
C GLY A 28 -3.72 -25.71 0.04
N LEU A 29 -4.41 -25.49 -1.09
CA LEU A 29 -4.43 -24.18 -1.74
C LEU A 29 -5.08 -23.25 -0.73
N LEU A 30 -4.33 -22.31 -0.14
CA LEU A 30 -4.95 -21.20 0.58
C LEU A 30 -5.88 -20.53 -0.44
N ALA A 31 -7.17 -20.80 -0.31
CA ALA A 31 -8.18 -20.01 -0.95
C ALA A 31 -7.97 -18.61 -0.41
N ALA A 32 -7.41 -17.72 -1.24
CA ALA A 32 -7.60 -16.30 -1.04
C ALA A 32 -9.11 -16.13 -0.91
N ALA A 33 -9.57 -15.83 0.31
CA ALA A 33 -10.96 -15.50 0.53
C ALA A 33 -11.32 -14.43 -0.51
N PRO A 34 -12.47 -14.53 -1.20
CA PRO A 34 -12.91 -13.42 -2.01
C PRO A 34 -13.05 -12.24 -1.05
N ALA A 35 -12.07 -11.33 -1.07
CA ALA A 35 -12.29 -9.96 -0.62
C ALA A 35 -13.61 -9.57 -1.28
N SER A 36 -14.61 -9.20 -0.49
CA SER A 36 -15.91 -8.76 -0.98
C SER A 36 -15.66 -7.74 -2.07
N ALA A 37 -15.67 -8.20 -3.32
CA ALA A 37 -15.30 -7.38 -4.43
C ALA A 37 -16.41 -6.36 -4.50
N ALA A 38 -16.06 -5.08 -4.33
CA ALA A 38 -16.93 -4.01 -4.75
C ALA A 38 -17.43 -4.41 -6.16
N THR A 39 -18.74 -4.49 -6.32
CA THR A 39 -19.34 -4.93 -7.58
C THR A 39 -18.72 -4.09 -8.70
N PRO A 40 -18.08 -4.69 -9.71
CA PRO A 40 -17.45 -3.91 -10.76
C PRO A 40 -18.54 -3.09 -11.46
N PRO A 41 -18.34 -1.78 -11.65
CA PRO A 41 -19.35 -0.94 -12.28
C PRO A 41 -19.61 -1.44 -13.70
N SER A 42 -20.89 -1.45 -14.08
CA SER A 42 -21.31 -1.65 -15.46
C SER A 42 -20.67 -0.56 -16.34
N SER A 43 -19.97 -0.96 -17.40
CA SER A 43 -19.37 -0.05 -18.40
C SER A 43 -20.39 0.61 -19.33
N SER A 44 -21.69 0.41 -19.08
CA SER A 44 -22.78 0.91 -19.93
C SER A 44 -23.28 2.27 -19.42
N GLY A 45 -23.09 3.33 -20.20
CA GLY A 45 -23.73 4.64 -19.95
C GLY A 45 -22.86 5.75 -19.35
N LEU A 46 -21.53 5.72 -19.50
CA LEU A 46 -20.67 6.82 -19.05
C LEU A 46 -20.93 8.09 -19.88
N HIS A 47 -21.44 9.15 -19.25
CA HIS A 47 -21.59 10.45 -19.89
C HIS A 47 -20.29 11.27 -19.79
N LEU A 48 -20.04 12.15 -20.76
CA LEU A 48 -18.85 13.02 -20.78
C LEU A 48 -18.68 13.85 -19.49
N GLN A 49 -19.79 14.28 -18.89
CA GLN A 49 -19.77 15.03 -17.63
C GLN A 49 -19.28 14.15 -16.46
N ASP A 50 -19.70 12.88 -16.41
CA ASP A 50 -19.25 11.93 -15.39
C ASP A 50 -17.74 11.68 -15.50
N LEU A 51 -17.23 11.57 -16.74
CA LEU A 51 -15.81 11.42 -17.01
C LEU A 51 -15.01 12.66 -16.59
N ALA A 52 -15.54 13.86 -16.83
CA ALA A 52 -14.90 15.10 -16.39
C ALA A 52 -14.78 15.18 -14.87
N VAL A 53 -15.86 14.83 -14.14
CA VAL A 53 -15.85 14.84 -12.67
C VAL A 53 -14.93 13.75 -12.11
N GLN A 54 -14.95 12.54 -12.68
CA GLN A 54 -13.99 11.49 -12.31
C GLN A 54 -12.55 11.97 -12.51
N LYS A 55 -12.27 12.72 -13.58
CA LYS A 55 -10.94 13.25 -13.83
C LYS A 55 -10.54 14.35 -12.86
N GLU A 56 -11.47 15.22 -12.44
CA GLU A 56 -11.23 16.20 -11.38
C GLU A 56 -10.79 15.48 -10.08
N VAL A 57 -11.53 14.46 -9.67
CA VAL A 57 -11.24 13.66 -8.46
C VAL A 57 -9.91 12.93 -8.57
N GLU A 58 -9.66 12.26 -9.71
CA GLU A 58 -8.39 11.59 -9.99
C GLU A 58 -7.20 12.57 -9.92
N THR A 59 -7.37 13.78 -10.44
CA THR A 59 -6.32 14.79 -10.43
C THR A 59 -5.95 15.21 -9.01
N VAL A 60 -6.91 15.32 -8.09
CA VAL A 60 -6.64 15.64 -6.68
C VAL A 60 -5.77 14.57 -6.04
N VAL A 61 -6.14 13.30 -6.14
CA VAL A 61 -5.41 12.19 -5.48
C VAL A 61 -4.01 12.00 -6.07
N LEU A 62 -3.87 12.13 -7.39
CA LEU A 62 -2.57 12.04 -8.06
C LEU A 62 -1.67 13.23 -7.71
N THR A 63 -2.23 14.43 -7.65
CA THR A 63 -1.49 15.65 -7.29
C THR A 63 -1.00 15.56 -5.85
N GLU A 64 -1.81 15.05 -4.93
CA GLU A 64 -1.43 14.90 -3.54
C GLU A 64 -0.24 13.95 -3.38
N ARG A 65 -0.32 12.75 -3.98
CA ARG A 65 0.77 11.77 -3.97
C ARG A 65 2.03 12.28 -4.64
N TRP A 66 1.91 12.88 -5.83
CA TRP A 66 3.04 13.47 -6.53
C TRP A 66 3.69 14.59 -5.71
N ALA A 67 2.89 15.47 -5.11
CA ALA A 67 3.37 16.59 -4.32
C ALA A 67 4.16 16.14 -3.10
N ARG A 68 3.72 15.05 -2.43
CA ARG A 68 4.47 14.42 -1.34
C ARG A 68 5.87 13.99 -1.78
N ASP A 69 5.96 13.25 -2.88
CA ASP A 69 7.23 12.70 -3.36
C ASP A 69 8.18 13.79 -3.90
N MET A 70 7.61 14.85 -4.48
CA MET A 70 8.36 15.99 -5.04
C MET A 70 8.61 17.13 -4.03
N ALA A 71 8.33 16.90 -2.75
CA ALA A 71 8.47 17.89 -1.68
C ALA A 71 7.74 19.22 -1.94
N LYS A 72 6.56 19.17 -2.56
CA LYS A 72 5.66 20.30 -2.83
C LYS A 72 4.59 20.42 -1.74
N TRP A 73 5.02 20.78 -0.53
CA TRP A 73 4.18 20.70 0.67
C TRP A 73 2.92 21.56 0.64
N ASP A 74 2.99 22.77 0.09
CA ASP A 74 1.82 23.65 -0.04
C ASP A 74 0.80 23.07 -1.04
N VAL A 75 1.29 22.47 -2.12
CA VAL A 75 0.46 21.78 -3.12
C VAL A 75 -0.21 20.55 -2.52
N MET A 76 0.56 19.76 -1.74
CA MET A 76 0.05 18.59 -1.02
C MET A 76 -1.04 18.99 -0.03
N ALA A 77 -0.81 20.01 0.79
CA ALA A 77 -1.77 20.49 1.78
C ALA A 77 -3.07 21.00 1.13
N ASP A 78 -2.98 21.65 -0.03
CA ASP A 78 -4.15 22.16 -0.76
C ASP A 78 -5.07 21.06 -1.31
N GLN A 79 -4.59 19.82 -1.42
CA GLN A 79 -5.42 18.69 -1.85
C GLN A 79 -6.34 18.15 -0.74
N PHE A 80 -6.18 18.62 0.50
CA PHE A 80 -6.97 18.19 1.65
C PHE A 80 -7.94 19.27 2.12
N HIS A 81 -9.13 18.86 2.58
CA HIS A 81 -9.94 19.76 3.40
C HIS A 81 -9.26 20.01 4.75
N PRO A 82 -9.43 21.21 5.37
CA PRO A 82 -8.80 21.52 6.66
C PRO A 82 -9.19 20.56 7.80
N ASP A 83 -10.42 20.05 7.78
CA ASP A 83 -11.03 19.09 8.70
C ASP A 83 -10.89 17.63 8.23
N SER A 84 -10.05 17.37 7.22
CA SER A 84 -9.82 16.02 6.71
C SER A 84 -9.19 15.10 7.75
N LEU A 85 -9.30 13.79 7.53
CA LEU A 85 -8.63 12.76 8.31
C LEU A 85 -7.61 12.02 7.44
N VAL A 86 -6.40 11.83 7.97
CA VAL A 86 -5.38 10.92 7.44
C VAL A 86 -5.11 9.86 8.50
N ASP A 87 -5.23 8.59 8.14
CA ASP A 87 -5.08 7.45 9.05
C ASP A 87 -4.20 6.36 8.42
N ILE A 88 -2.91 6.39 8.77
CA ILE A 88 -1.85 5.54 8.17
C ILE A 88 -0.91 4.95 9.23
N SER A 89 0.05 4.14 8.79
CA SER A 89 0.94 3.30 9.62
C SER A 89 1.61 4.00 10.81
N TRP A 90 1.92 5.28 10.70
CA TRP A 90 2.70 6.00 11.70
C TRP A 90 1.99 7.24 12.28
N ILE A 91 0.81 7.61 11.77
CA ILE A 91 0.05 8.78 12.23
C ILE A 91 -1.44 8.65 11.98
N ARG A 92 -2.20 9.32 12.85
CA ARG A 92 -3.60 9.69 12.65
C ARG A 92 -3.71 11.20 12.88
N THR A 93 -4.03 11.96 11.84
CA THR A 93 -4.00 13.43 11.91
C THR A 93 -4.85 14.08 10.80
N THR A 94 -4.83 15.40 10.66
CA THR A 94 -5.47 16.10 9.54
C THR A 94 -4.57 16.17 8.31
N GLY A 95 -5.14 16.38 7.13
CA GLY A 95 -4.38 16.56 5.89
C GLY A 95 -3.31 17.67 5.94
N PRO A 96 -3.63 18.89 6.43
CA PRO A 96 -2.64 19.94 6.60
C PRO A 96 -1.49 19.54 7.54
N GLU A 97 -1.83 18.89 8.65
CA GLU A 97 -0.83 18.44 9.62
C GLU A 97 0.01 17.27 9.08
N PHE A 98 -0.59 16.41 8.26
CA PHE A 98 0.12 15.38 7.53
C PHE A 98 1.15 15.97 6.57
N ALA A 99 0.80 17.00 5.79
CA ALA A 99 1.77 17.70 4.93
C ALA A 99 2.93 18.31 5.75
N ARG A 100 2.61 18.95 6.89
CA ARG A 100 3.61 19.51 7.82
C ARG A 100 4.56 18.45 8.37
N LEU A 101 4.04 17.33 8.88
CA LEU A 101 4.84 16.22 9.42
C LEU A 101 5.67 15.53 8.32
N SER A 102 5.16 15.48 7.10
CA SER A 102 5.86 14.92 5.95
C SER A 102 7.06 15.78 5.55
N ARG A 103 6.88 17.11 5.55
CA ARG A 103 7.98 18.06 5.39
C ARG A 103 9.06 17.87 6.45
N GLN A 104 8.68 17.77 7.73
CA GLN A 104 9.65 17.55 8.82
C GLN A 104 10.43 16.24 8.64
N SER A 105 9.73 15.15 8.28
CA SER A 105 10.37 13.87 8.00
C SER A 105 11.35 13.97 6.83
N PHE A 106 11.00 14.71 5.78
CA PHE A 106 11.86 14.95 4.63
C PHE A 106 13.09 15.79 5.00
N GLU A 107 12.92 16.85 5.78
CA GLU A 107 14.02 17.69 6.28
C GLU A 107 14.96 16.89 7.20
N ALA A 108 14.44 15.91 7.94
CA ALA A 108 15.20 14.95 8.73
C ALA A 108 15.86 13.82 7.89
N GLY A 109 15.75 13.87 6.56
CA GLY A 109 16.46 12.96 5.65
C GLY A 109 15.63 11.81 5.09
N ALA A 110 14.39 11.61 5.52
CA ALA A 110 13.54 10.53 4.99
C ALA A 110 13.22 10.77 3.51
N ARG A 111 13.28 9.70 2.69
CA ARG A 111 12.92 9.74 1.27
C ARG A 111 12.02 8.56 0.94
N SER A 112 10.87 8.86 0.36
CA SER A 112 9.91 7.87 -0.15
C SER A 112 9.57 8.17 -1.60
N CYS A 113 9.20 7.14 -2.33
CA CYS A 113 8.64 7.18 -3.67
C CYS A 113 7.42 6.27 -3.70
N HIS A 114 6.36 6.70 -4.38
CA HIS A 114 5.13 5.93 -4.54
C HIS A 114 4.92 5.58 -6.01
N VAL A 115 4.80 4.29 -6.30
CA VAL A 115 4.38 3.79 -7.63
C VAL A 115 2.91 3.47 -7.56
N LEU A 116 2.09 4.17 -8.34
CA LEU A 116 0.63 4.06 -8.30
C LEU A 116 0.09 3.15 -9.41
N SER A 117 -0.92 2.35 -9.09
CA SER A 117 -1.79 1.71 -10.08
C SER A 117 -2.78 2.72 -10.65
N PRO A 118 -3.58 2.37 -11.68
CA PRO A 118 -4.75 3.16 -12.04
C PRO A 118 -5.64 3.45 -10.82
N VAL A 119 -6.23 4.64 -10.80
CA VAL A 119 -7.15 5.10 -9.75
C VAL A 119 -8.56 4.65 -10.12
N LEU A 120 -9.21 3.89 -9.24
CA LEU A 120 -10.62 3.58 -9.37
C LEU A 120 -11.44 4.68 -8.68
N VAL A 121 -12.22 5.44 -9.44
CA VAL A 121 -13.04 6.54 -8.94
C VAL A 121 -14.52 6.22 -9.04
N HIS A 122 -15.25 6.43 -7.95
CA HIS A 122 -16.72 6.44 -7.93
C HIS A 122 -17.21 7.80 -7.45
N VAL A 123 -18.22 8.36 -8.13
CA VAL A 123 -18.77 9.68 -7.83
C VAL A 123 -20.28 9.56 -7.62
N ASN A 124 -20.80 10.27 -6.61
CA ASN A 124 -22.22 10.44 -6.38
C ASN A 124 -22.48 11.87 -5.86
N GLY A 125 -23.12 12.71 -6.69
CA GLY A 125 -23.33 14.12 -6.38
C GLY A 125 -22.02 14.84 -6.03
N ARG A 126 -21.94 15.36 -4.80
CA ARG A 126 -20.76 16.07 -4.28
C ARG A 126 -19.77 15.19 -3.51
N ARG A 127 -19.93 13.86 -3.54
CA ARG A 127 -19.04 12.90 -2.88
C ARG A 127 -18.39 11.98 -3.90
N ALA A 128 -17.17 11.57 -3.62
CA ALA A 128 -16.45 10.60 -4.42
C ALA A 128 -15.57 9.73 -3.54
N THR A 129 -15.34 8.49 -3.97
CA THR A 129 -14.32 7.61 -3.39
C THR A 129 -13.27 7.30 -4.44
N ALA A 130 -12.01 7.27 -4.02
CA ALA A 130 -10.90 6.82 -4.85
C ALA A 130 -10.23 5.61 -4.19
N ASP A 131 -9.86 4.62 -5.00
CA ASP A 131 -9.08 3.47 -4.57
C ASP A 131 -7.89 3.27 -5.52
N THR A 132 -6.69 3.45 -4.96
CA THR A 132 -5.43 3.43 -5.70
C THR A 132 -4.49 2.41 -5.07
N GLY A 133 -4.12 1.37 -5.82
CA GLY A 133 -3.01 0.50 -5.42
C GLY A 133 -1.69 1.28 -5.45
N MET A 134 -0.80 1.03 -4.49
CA MET A 134 0.51 1.65 -4.47
C MET A 134 1.61 0.73 -3.94
N ILE A 135 2.82 1.01 -4.39
CA ILE A 135 4.06 0.54 -3.77
C ILE A 135 4.72 1.74 -3.12
N ILE A 136 4.87 1.71 -1.79
CA ILE A 136 5.73 2.63 -1.06
C ILE A 136 7.14 2.07 -1.11
N ALA A 137 8.09 2.81 -1.66
CA ALA A 137 9.49 2.41 -1.72
C ALA A 137 10.38 3.52 -1.17
N GLY A 138 11.41 3.15 -0.42
CA GLY A 138 12.35 4.11 0.13
C GLY A 138 13.58 3.46 0.73
N ARG A 139 14.61 4.27 0.96
CA ARG A 139 15.74 3.86 1.77
C ARG A 139 15.49 4.32 3.20
N VAL A 140 15.57 3.39 4.14
CA VAL A 140 15.35 3.62 5.56
C VAL A 140 16.52 3.06 6.35
N GLU A 141 16.80 3.67 7.49
CA GLU A 141 17.70 3.09 8.48
C GLU A 141 16.90 2.15 9.38
N VAL A 142 17.37 0.92 9.51
CA VAL A 142 16.82 -0.09 10.42
C VAL A 142 18.00 -0.81 11.08
N ALA A 143 18.00 -0.88 12.41
CA ALA A 143 19.06 -1.51 13.19
C ALA A 143 20.47 -1.00 12.81
N GLY A 144 20.59 0.31 12.54
CA GLY A 144 21.84 0.96 12.16
C GLY A 144 22.33 0.70 10.74
N GLN A 145 21.53 0.04 9.89
CA GLN A 145 21.87 -0.24 8.49
C GLN A 145 20.85 0.41 7.55
N ILE A 146 21.33 1.04 6.47
CA ILE A 146 20.45 1.52 5.40
C ILE A 146 20.00 0.33 4.55
N VAL A 147 18.68 0.18 4.44
CA VAL A 147 18.01 -0.88 3.69
C VAL A 147 16.91 -0.31 2.79
N CYS A 148 16.53 -1.07 1.78
CA CYS A 148 15.39 -0.77 0.93
C CYS A 148 14.12 -1.32 1.57
N LEU A 149 13.19 -0.44 1.92
CA LEU A 149 11.83 -0.80 2.32
C LEU A 149 10.92 -0.75 1.10
N THR A 150 10.16 -1.81 0.87
CA THR A 150 9.09 -1.87 -0.14
C THR A 150 7.81 -2.33 0.53
N ALA A 151 6.72 -1.57 0.43
CA ALA A 151 5.43 -1.94 0.99
C ALA A 151 4.31 -1.82 -0.07
N TYR A 152 3.61 -2.94 -0.29
CA TYR A 152 2.46 -3.02 -1.18
C TYR A 152 1.21 -2.71 -0.39
N SER A 153 0.42 -1.77 -0.90
CA SER A 153 -0.75 -1.26 -0.20
C SER A 153 -1.77 -0.67 -1.18
N ARG A 154 -2.91 -0.24 -0.63
CA ARG A 154 -3.90 0.58 -1.34
C ARG A 154 -4.16 1.83 -0.52
N ILE A 155 -4.23 2.99 -1.16
CA ILE A 155 -4.82 4.17 -0.57
C ILE A 155 -6.29 4.18 -0.95
N VAL A 156 -7.15 4.32 0.06
CA VAL A 156 -8.58 4.44 -0.13
C VAL A 156 -9.02 5.77 0.47
N GLU A 157 -9.58 6.62 -0.38
CA GLU A 157 -9.89 8.00 -0.07
C GLU A 157 -11.38 8.30 -0.22
N ARG A 158 -11.86 9.22 0.62
CA ARG A 158 -13.10 9.96 0.41
C ARG A 158 -12.74 11.38 -0.02
N LEU A 159 -13.45 11.88 -1.02
CA LEU A 159 -13.31 13.23 -1.54
C LEU A 159 -14.66 13.90 -1.58
N GLU A 160 -14.70 15.18 -1.18
CA GLU A 160 -15.93 15.96 -1.16
C GLU A 160 -15.74 17.26 -1.93
N LYS A 161 -16.72 17.61 -2.79
CA LYS A 161 -16.76 18.90 -3.48
C LYS A 161 -17.37 19.95 -2.57
N ARG A 162 -16.57 20.88 -2.06
CA ARG A 162 -17.02 22.07 -1.29
C ARG A 162 -16.87 23.35 -2.13
N SER A 163 -16.99 24.52 -1.53
CA SER A 163 -16.84 25.81 -2.23
C SER A 163 -15.49 25.96 -2.95
N ALA A 164 -14.44 25.36 -2.39
CA ALA A 164 -13.09 25.37 -2.98
C ALA A 164 -12.84 24.23 -3.99
N GLY A 165 -13.88 23.48 -4.38
CA GLY A 165 -13.75 22.33 -5.28
C GLY A 165 -13.59 20.99 -4.56
N TRP A 166 -13.15 19.98 -5.31
CA TRP A 166 -12.86 18.64 -4.78
C TRP A 166 -11.58 18.67 -3.96
N ARG A 167 -11.65 18.11 -2.75
CA ARG A 167 -10.48 17.82 -1.92
C ARG A 167 -10.73 16.55 -1.11
N ILE A 168 -9.65 15.95 -0.64
CA ILE A 168 -9.68 14.76 0.20
C ILE A 168 -10.25 15.12 1.57
N SER A 169 -11.30 14.41 1.98
CA SER A 169 -11.89 14.49 3.32
C SER A 169 -11.39 13.36 4.22
N GLU A 170 -11.04 12.19 3.66
CA GLU A 170 -10.46 11.09 4.41
C GLU A 170 -9.49 10.31 3.54
N LEU A 171 -8.32 9.96 4.09
CA LEU A 171 -7.31 9.10 3.47
C LEU A 171 -6.96 7.98 4.43
N ARG A 172 -7.14 6.73 4.00
CA ARG A 172 -6.70 5.54 4.71
C ARG A 172 -5.82 4.65 3.85
N THR A 173 -5.07 3.76 4.49
CA THR A 173 -4.27 2.75 3.79
C THR A 173 -4.71 1.34 4.17
N ILE A 174 -4.83 0.48 3.16
CA ILE A 174 -4.94 -0.97 3.31
C ILE A 174 -3.59 -1.59 2.99
N TYR A 175 -3.05 -2.37 3.90
CA TYR A 175 -1.74 -3.00 3.76
C TYR A 175 -1.86 -4.42 3.21
N GLN A 176 -0.94 -4.80 2.31
CA GLN A 176 -0.96 -6.12 1.67
C GLN A 176 0.21 -6.99 2.13
N PHE A 177 1.43 -6.52 1.88
CA PHE A 177 2.66 -7.14 2.33
C PHE A 177 3.81 -6.16 2.14
N ASP A 178 4.92 -6.40 2.80
CA ASP A 178 6.11 -5.57 2.70
C ASP A 178 7.40 -6.37 2.86
N SER A 179 8.53 -5.72 2.60
CA SER A 179 9.85 -6.32 2.75
C SER A 179 10.92 -5.27 3.06
N LEU A 180 11.96 -5.72 3.75
CA LEU A 180 13.23 -5.02 3.90
C LEU A 180 14.31 -5.83 3.19
N ALA A 181 15.09 -5.17 2.33
CA ALA A 181 16.18 -5.79 1.60
C ALA A 181 17.46 -4.95 1.71
N PRO A 182 18.65 -5.59 1.71
CA PRO A 182 19.91 -4.87 1.60
C PRO A 182 19.95 -3.98 0.35
N VAL A 183 20.63 -2.84 0.42
CA VAL A 183 20.74 -1.90 -0.70
C VAL A 183 21.56 -2.50 -1.85
N ASN A 184 22.69 -3.14 -1.54
CA ASN A 184 23.53 -3.76 -2.55
C ASN A 184 23.27 -5.26 -2.60
N PRO A 185 23.20 -5.85 -3.81
CA PRO A 185 23.18 -7.30 -3.95
C PRO A 185 24.41 -7.94 -3.27
N GLY A 186 24.19 -8.94 -2.43
CA GLY A 186 25.25 -9.67 -1.72
C GLY A 186 25.51 -9.18 -0.30
N ASP A 187 25.05 -7.98 0.06
CA ASP A 187 25.04 -7.55 1.46
C ASP A 187 24.08 -8.44 2.27
N THR A 188 24.38 -8.62 3.56
CA THR A 188 23.48 -9.30 4.49
C THR A 188 22.75 -8.28 5.34
N PHE A 189 21.51 -8.59 5.68
CA PHE A 189 20.70 -7.82 6.61
C PHE A 189 19.92 -8.81 7.46
N ARG A 190 20.08 -8.74 8.78
CA ARG A 190 19.45 -9.67 9.72
C ARG A 190 18.49 -8.91 10.62
N LEU A 191 17.24 -9.34 10.58
CA LEU A 191 16.20 -8.88 11.48
C LEU A 191 16.04 -9.89 12.61
N GLU A 192 15.65 -9.41 13.79
CA GLU A 192 15.35 -10.27 14.93
C GLU A 192 14.03 -11.03 14.68
N PRO A 193 14.07 -12.38 14.54
CA PRO A 193 12.89 -13.15 14.15
C PRO A 193 11.72 -13.01 15.14
N ASP A 194 12.02 -12.97 16.43
CA ASP A 194 11.02 -12.87 17.48
C ASP A 194 10.30 -11.51 17.46
N ARG A 195 11.00 -10.43 17.10
CA ARG A 195 10.39 -9.11 16.89
C ARG A 195 9.45 -9.14 15.69
N LEU A 196 9.89 -9.71 14.56
CA LEU A 196 9.07 -9.82 13.35
C LEU A 196 7.80 -10.64 13.56
N ALA A 197 7.88 -11.72 14.33
CA ALA A 197 6.74 -12.59 14.64
C ALA A 197 5.65 -11.86 15.45
N GLY A 198 5.99 -10.76 16.14
CA GLY A 198 5.04 -9.93 16.87
C GLY A 198 4.23 -8.97 16.00
N TYR A 199 4.63 -8.74 14.75
CA TYR A 199 3.94 -7.80 13.87
C TYR A 199 2.94 -8.49 12.94
N ARG A 200 1.99 -7.71 12.45
CA ARG A 200 1.03 -8.18 11.45
C ARG A 200 1.72 -8.45 10.10
N PRO A 201 1.48 -9.60 9.44
CA PRO A 201 2.16 -9.96 8.20
C PRO A 201 1.97 -8.97 7.04
N SER A 202 0.87 -8.22 7.02
CA SER A 202 0.56 -7.31 5.92
C SER A 202 1.41 -6.03 5.91
N TYR A 203 2.04 -5.69 7.04
CA TYR A 203 2.92 -4.53 7.18
C TYR A 203 4.01 -4.75 8.25
N SER A 204 4.65 -5.92 8.22
CA SER A 204 5.61 -6.35 9.25
C SER A 204 6.91 -5.54 9.18
N ALA A 205 7.46 -5.37 7.97
CA ALA A 205 8.68 -4.59 7.76
C ALA A 205 8.49 -3.10 8.11
N LEU A 206 7.34 -2.52 7.77
CA LEU A 206 6.93 -1.18 8.17
C LEU A 206 6.84 -1.05 9.69
N SER A 207 6.22 -2.03 10.36
CA SER A 207 6.09 -2.04 11.82
C SER A 207 7.45 -2.09 12.50
N TYR A 208 8.36 -2.92 11.99
CA TYR A 208 9.74 -2.98 12.48
C TYR A 208 10.43 -1.62 12.35
N TRP A 209 10.35 -0.98 11.18
CA TRP A 209 10.94 0.33 10.96
C TRP A 209 10.33 1.42 11.85
N VAL A 210 9.00 1.40 12.05
CA VAL A 210 8.32 2.34 12.96
C VAL A 210 8.79 2.14 14.40
N GLU A 211 8.89 0.90 14.88
CA GLU A 211 9.40 0.61 16.22
C GLU A 211 10.84 1.09 16.38
N ASP A 212 11.71 0.80 15.40
CA ASP A 212 13.13 1.16 15.44
C ASP A 212 13.35 2.67 15.51
N THR A 213 12.53 3.44 14.77
CA THR A 213 12.69 4.90 14.65
C THR A 213 11.84 5.72 15.61
N ARG A 214 10.75 5.16 16.15
CA ARG A 214 9.76 5.89 16.97
C ARG A 214 9.37 5.18 18.26
N GLY A 215 9.86 3.97 18.49
CA GLY A 215 9.56 3.13 19.65
C GLY A 215 8.30 2.28 19.49
N ALA A 216 8.19 1.24 20.32
CA ALA A 216 7.13 0.22 20.23
C ALA A 216 5.71 0.79 20.38
N ALA A 217 5.53 1.86 21.15
CA ALA A 217 4.23 2.51 21.34
C ALA A 217 3.69 3.17 20.05
N ALA A 218 4.53 3.41 19.04
CA ALA A 218 4.12 3.94 17.76
C ALA A 218 3.61 2.86 16.78
N VAL A 219 3.81 1.57 17.08
CA VAL A 219 3.36 0.46 16.24
C VAL A 219 1.85 0.31 16.33
N ARG A 220 1.19 0.31 15.17
CA ARG A 220 -0.27 0.28 15.06
C ARG A 220 -0.79 -1.08 14.61
N ASN A 221 -1.61 -1.72 15.43
CA ASN A 221 -2.19 -3.05 15.15
C ASN A 221 -3.66 -3.00 14.66
N ASP A 222 -4.23 -1.80 14.54
CA ASP A 222 -5.63 -1.51 14.21
C ASP A 222 -5.88 -1.23 12.73
N LEU A 223 -4.85 -1.23 11.89
CA LEU A 223 -4.94 -0.76 10.50
C LEU A 223 -5.53 -1.80 9.54
N PRO A 224 -6.25 -1.39 8.48
CA PRO A 224 -6.76 -2.34 7.50
C PRO A 224 -5.66 -3.12 6.79
N GLY A 225 -5.84 -4.44 6.63
CA GLY A 225 -4.87 -5.26 5.91
C GLY A 225 -5.41 -6.60 5.43
N VAL A 226 -4.78 -7.19 4.41
CA VAL A 226 -5.23 -8.44 3.77
C VAL A 226 -5.19 -9.66 4.71
N ASP A 227 -4.39 -9.59 5.77
CA ASP A 227 -4.35 -10.57 6.86
C ASP A 227 -5.57 -10.50 7.79
N ARG A 228 -6.36 -9.43 7.71
CA ARG A 228 -7.63 -9.23 8.41
C ARG A 228 -8.72 -8.72 7.46
N PRO A 229 -9.28 -9.58 6.60
CA PRO A 229 -10.21 -9.20 5.54
C PRO A 229 -11.45 -8.42 6.03
N GLU A 230 -11.89 -8.66 7.27
CA GLU A 230 -12.98 -7.92 7.92
C GLU A 230 -12.70 -6.42 8.03
N THR A 231 -11.46 -6.02 8.35
CA THR A 231 -11.08 -4.60 8.44
C THR A 231 -11.14 -3.88 7.09
N MET A 232 -10.85 -4.59 6.00
CA MET A 232 -11.00 -4.08 4.65
C MET A 232 -12.46 -3.97 4.26
N LYS A 233 -13.24 -5.01 4.55
CA LYS A 233 -14.68 -5.05 4.29
C LYS A 233 -15.39 -3.88 4.97
N ASP A 234 -15.16 -3.68 6.26
CA ASP A 234 -15.76 -2.61 7.04
C ASP A 234 -15.41 -1.23 6.49
N LEU A 235 -14.15 -1.03 6.06
CA LEU A 235 -13.72 0.23 5.42
C LEU A 235 -14.46 0.48 4.10
N TYR A 236 -14.55 -0.54 3.24
CA TYR A 236 -15.25 -0.39 1.95
C TYR A 236 -16.76 -0.20 2.14
N GLU A 237 -17.40 -0.92 3.08
CA GLU A 237 -18.82 -0.75 3.39
C GLU A 237 -19.10 0.65 3.95
N ALA A 238 -18.25 1.15 4.86
CA ALA A 238 -18.36 2.52 5.36
C ALA A 238 -18.22 3.55 4.23
N ASN A 239 -17.28 3.35 3.31
CA ASN A 239 -17.08 4.23 2.15
C ASN A 239 -18.27 4.22 1.20
N ASN A 240 -18.85 3.05 0.93
CA ASN A 240 -20.03 2.91 0.08
C ASN A 240 -21.25 3.58 0.71
N ALA A 241 -21.48 3.37 2.01
CA ALA A 241 -22.56 4.03 2.74
C ALA A 241 -22.40 5.56 2.71
N TRP A 242 -21.19 6.05 2.96
CA TRP A 242 -20.88 7.47 2.90
C TRP A 242 -21.05 8.06 1.49
N LEU A 243 -20.66 7.32 0.45
CA LEU A 243 -20.83 7.76 -0.95
C LEU A 243 -22.32 7.83 -1.33
N ALA A 244 -23.14 6.88 -0.88
CA ALA A 244 -24.57 6.82 -1.19
C ALA A 244 -25.37 8.04 -0.67
N GLU A 245 -24.88 8.69 0.40
CA GLU A 245 -25.44 9.93 0.94
C GLU A 245 -25.08 11.20 0.12
N GLY A 246 -24.21 11.07 -0.89
CA GLY A 246 -23.82 12.17 -1.78
C GLY A 246 -25.00 12.64 -2.64
N ARG A 247 -25.75 13.62 -2.16
CA ARG A 247 -26.75 14.36 -2.95
C ARG A 247 -26.13 15.52 -3.70
#